data_AF-A0A317EFG1-F1
#
_entry.id   AF-A0A317EFG1-F1
#
_cell.length_a   1.000
_cell.length_b   1.000
_cell.length_c   1.000
_cell.angle_alpha   90.00
_cell.angle_beta   90.00
_cell.angle_gamma   90.00
#
_symmetry.space_group_name_H-M   'P 1'
#
loop_
_entity.id
_entity.type
_entity.pdbx_description
1 polymer ?
#
loop_
_entity_poly.entity_id
_entity_poly.type
_entity_poly.pdbx_seq_one_letter_code
_entity_poly.pdbx_strand_id
1 'polypeptide(L)'
;MDKSLWLYLHAADWPPLVPAAFAVGLGGLFSLWLGQRPWRLGRSAFVLVLLPIFGGLIAANALFWLVPDAYLGGWLTPLMAGWAIGLVILGLALGLAARARSREAFGRTWPAFAAFVPLAGIALVLLPGPGERTSRWPQWLLTAIGILGGVGYAGLAVLWFYSGFMARQDFIARNQTEQALQLANVSLQIDERGLHAVTDEIARSFRGPVPVDPYTELVEVTAEGRTVRYDYAYELPQGAFLNPDAMTVQMHHATCLDPLLRLFMEKGATIERRFHAKRDFHSVTIVTTLEDCSSNL
;
A
#
# COMPACT_ATOMS: atom_id res chain seq x y z
N MET A 1 13.19 11.19 7.24
CA MET A 1 12.07 10.44 6.64
C MET A 1 12.63 9.05 6.46
N ASP A 2 12.07 8.05 7.17
CA ASP A 2 12.62 6.70 7.12
C ASP A 2 12.63 6.22 5.66
N LYS A 3 13.77 5.72 5.18
CA LYS A 3 13.90 5.23 3.80
C LYS A 3 12.89 4.13 3.53
N SER A 4 12.46 3.42 4.57
CA SER A 4 11.36 2.46 4.52
C SER A 4 10.05 3.12 4.07
N LEU A 5 9.67 4.26 4.66
CA LEU A 5 8.45 5.01 4.36
C LEU A 5 8.48 5.59 2.93
N TRP A 6 9.63 6.10 2.48
CA TRP A 6 9.80 6.60 1.12
C TRP A 6 9.69 5.49 0.07
N LEU A 7 10.33 4.33 0.33
CA LEU A 7 10.16 3.13 -0.51
C LEU A 7 8.71 2.62 -0.50
N TYR A 8 8.00 2.71 0.63
CA TYR A 8 6.58 2.32 0.70
C TYR A 8 5.68 3.26 -0.09
N LEU A 9 5.92 4.57 -0.04
CA LEU A 9 5.15 5.55 -0.82
C LEU A 9 5.39 5.36 -2.32
N HIS A 10 6.63 5.15 -2.76
CA HIS A 10 6.92 4.88 -4.18
C HIS A 10 6.56 3.46 -4.61
N ALA A 11 6.57 2.47 -3.71
CA ALA A 11 6.03 1.14 -3.99
C ALA A 11 4.50 1.13 -4.03
N ALA A 12 3.83 2.07 -3.36
CA ALA A 12 2.39 2.27 -3.46
C ALA A 12 1.97 2.86 -4.82
N ASP A 13 2.88 3.54 -5.52
CA ASP A 13 2.67 4.01 -6.90
C ASP A 13 2.75 2.87 -7.92
N TRP A 14 3.38 1.75 -7.56
CA TRP A 14 3.33 0.56 -8.39
C TRP A 14 1.94 -0.06 -8.23
N PRO A 15 1.26 -0.40 -9.33
CA PRO A 15 0.03 -1.17 -9.24
C PRO A 15 0.34 -2.41 -8.39
N PRO A 16 -0.43 -2.71 -7.32
CA PRO A 16 -0.19 -3.88 -6.45
C PRO A 16 -0.15 -5.21 -7.24
N LEU A 17 -0.61 -5.17 -8.48
CA LEU A 17 -0.51 -6.21 -9.49
C LEU A 17 0.93 -6.60 -9.86
N VAL A 18 1.91 -5.69 -9.84
CA VAL A 18 3.28 -5.99 -10.29
C VAL A 18 4.04 -6.90 -9.30
N PRO A 19 4.12 -6.57 -7.99
CA PRO A 19 4.70 -7.49 -7.01
C PRO A 19 3.94 -8.82 -6.95
N ALA A 20 2.61 -8.77 -7.09
CA ALA A 20 1.79 -9.97 -7.08
C ALA A 20 2.09 -10.90 -8.27
N ALA A 21 2.15 -10.35 -9.48
CA ALA A 21 2.50 -11.11 -10.68
C ALA A 21 3.92 -11.71 -10.58
N PHE A 22 4.87 -10.97 -10.01
CA PHE A 22 6.23 -11.46 -9.80
C PHE A 22 6.28 -12.63 -8.81
N ALA A 23 5.61 -12.52 -7.66
CA ALA A 23 5.56 -13.58 -6.65
C ALA A 23 4.88 -14.86 -7.17
N VAL A 24 3.75 -14.71 -7.87
CA VAL A 24 3.04 -15.81 -8.54
C VAL A 24 3.91 -16.44 -9.62
N GLY A 25 4.61 -15.62 -10.42
CA GLY A 25 5.55 -16.07 -11.45
C GLY A 25 6.71 -16.87 -10.87
N LEU A 26 7.31 -16.40 -9.77
CA LEU A 26 8.39 -17.13 -9.06
C LEU A 26 7.92 -18.48 -8.53
N GLY A 27 6.76 -18.54 -7.87
CA GLY A 27 6.18 -19.81 -7.43
C GLY A 27 5.90 -20.76 -8.60
N GLY A 28 5.40 -20.20 -9.71
CA GLY A 28 5.18 -20.90 -10.96
C GLY A 28 6.45 -21.49 -11.59
N LEU A 29 7.52 -20.71 -11.66
CA LEU A 29 8.83 -21.15 -12.14
C LEU A 29 9.43 -22.21 -11.23
N PHE A 30 9.33 -22.03 -9.91
CA PHE A 30 9.78 -23.01 -8.93
C PHE A 30 9.04 -24.36 -9.10
N SER A 31 7.76 -24.31 -9.45
CA SER A 31 6.98 -25.50 -9.79
C SER A 31 7.58 -26.30 -10.93
N LEU A 32 8.26 -25.67 -11.91
CA LEU A 32 8.87 -26.36 -13.05
C LEU A 32 10.09 -27.17 -12.62
N TRP A 33 10.79 -26.71 -11.58
CA TRP A 33 11.98 -27.32 -11.03
C TRP A 33 11.67 -28.51 -10.10
N LEU A 34 10.57 -28.44 -9.35
CA LEU A 34 10.06 -29.54 -8.52
C LEU A 34 9.65 -30.74 -9.40
N GLY A 35 10.56 -31.67 -9.65
CA GLY A 35 10.41 -33.08 -10.09
C GLY A 35 9.31 -33.44 -11.10
N GLN A 36 9.63 -34.26 -12.11
CA GLN A 36 8.67 -34.73 -13.12
C GLN A 36 7.73 -35.84 -12.58
N ARG A 37 6.83 -35.53 -11.64
CA ARG A 37 5.76 -36.48 -11.29
C ARG A 37 4.87 -36.71 -12.50
N PRO A 38 4.50 -37.96 -12.87
CA PRO A 38 3.76 -38.28 -14.11
C PRO A 38 2.27 -37.93 -14.07
N TRP A 39 1.83 -37.10 -13.13
CA TRP A 39 0.42 -36.73 -12.96
C TRP A 39 -0.13 -36.00 -14.19
N ARG A 40 -1.39 -36.27 -14.54
CA ARG A 40 -2.13 -35.70 -15.66
C ARG A 40 -3.47 -35.18 -15.15
N LEU A 41 -3.87 -34.00 -15.63
CA LEU A 41 -5.11 -33.35 -15.22
C LEU A 41 -6.02 -33.15 -16.44
N GLY A 42 -7.22 -33.72 -16.38
CA GLY A 42 -8.27 -33.47 -17.38
C GLY A 42 -8.80 -32.03 -17.30
N ARG A 43 -9.55 -31.59 -18.33
CA ARG A 43 -10.02 -30.19 -18.43
C ARG A 43 -10.90 -29.74 -17.26
N SER A 44 -11.88 -30.56 -16.89
CA SER A 44 -12.80 -30.24 -15.77
C SER A 44 -12.07 -30.13 -14.44
N ALA A 45 -11.18 -31.08 -14.15
CA ALA A 45 -10.35 -31.05 -12.95
C ALA A 45 -9.44 -29.82 -12.92
N PHE A 46 -8.89 -29.41 -14.07
CA PHE A 46 -8.07 -28.18 -14.17
C PHE A 46 -8.87 -26.93 -13.83
N VAL A 47 -10.06 -26.76 -14.41
CA VAL A 47 -10.94 -25.61 -14.10
C VAL A 47 -11.32 -25.60 -12.62
N LEU A 48 -11.66 -26.75 -12.04
CA LEU A 48 -12.01 -26.86 -10.62
C LEU A 48 -10.83 -26.49 -9.69
N VAL A 49 -9.60 -26.82 -10.07
CA VAL A 49 -8.39 -26.44 -9.32
C VAL A 49 -8.06 -24.96 -9.48
N LEU A 50 -8.36 -24.35 -10.64
CA LEU A 50 -8.15 -22.93 -10.86
C LEU A 50 -9.05 -22.05 -9.99
N LEU A 51 -10.30 -22.46 -9.74
CA LEU A 51 -11.25 -21.69 -8.91
C LEU A 51 -10.70 -21.29 -7.52
N PRO A 52 -10.22 -22.21 -6.67
CA PRO A 52 -9.66 -21.85 -5.37
C PRO A 52 -8.32 -21.11 -5.49
N ILE A 53 -7.54 -21.32 -6.56
CA ILE A 53 -6.29 -20.57 -6.77
C ILE A 53 -6.59 -19.11 -7.06
N PHE A 54 -7.46 -18.82 -8.01
CA PHE A 54 -7.88 -17.46 -8.29
C PHE A 54 -8.63 -16.87 -7.09
N GLY A 55 -9.50 -17.65 -6.43
CA GLY A 55 -10.19 -17.25 -5.20
C GLY A 55 -9.21 -16.79 -4.13
N GLY A 56 -8.14 -17.56 -3.94
CA GLY A 56 -7.03 -17.22 -3.05
C GLY A 56 -6.27 -15.96 -3.49
N LEU A 57 -6.07 -15.72 -4.79
CA LEU A 57 -5.42 -14.50 -5.29
C LEU A 57 -6.27 -13.25 -5.01
N ILE A 58 -7.59 -13.34 -5.18
CA ILE A 58 -8.51 -12.24 -4.83
C ILE A 58 -8.49 -12.01 -3.32
N ALA A 59 -8.64 -13.06 -2.52
CA ALA A 59 -8.58 -12.98 -1.06
C ALA A 59 -7.21 -12.47 -0.56
N ALA A 60 -6.12 -12.81 -1.24
CA ALA A 60 -4.81 -12.28 -0.91
C ALA A 60 -4.75 -10.78 -1.19
N ASN A 61 -5.28 -10.31 -2.33
CA ASN A 61 -5.38 -8.88 -2.61
C ASN A 61 -6.31 -8.15 -1.63
N ALA A 62 -7.34 -8.84 -1.10
CA ALA A 62 -8.21 -8.30 -0.07
C ALA A 62 -7.45 -7.91 1.22
N LEU A 63 -6.33 -8.58 1.54
CA LEU A 63 -5.52 -8.26 2.71
C LEU A 63 -4.92 -6.85 2.64
N PHE A 64 -4.76 -6.25 1.45
CA PHE A 64 -4.32 -4.86 1.33
C PHE A 64 -5.29 -3.87 1.98
N TRP A 65 -6.58 -4.22 2.11
CA TRP A 65 -7.55 -3.37 2.81
C TRP A 65 -7.24 -3.24 4.30
N LEU A 66 -6.50 -4.19 4.88
CA LEU A 66 -6.09 -4.17 6.29
C LEU A 66 -4.78 -3.40 6.53
N VAL A 67 -4.15 -2.87 5.48
CA VAL A 67 -2.86 -2.16 5.61
C VAL A 67 -2.90 -0.97 6.57
N PRO A 68 -3.92 -0.10 6.58
CA PRO A 68 -3.98 1.01 7.54
C PRO A 68 -4.00 0.52 9.00
N ASP A 69 -4.87 -0.44 9.31
CA ASP A 69 -4.98 -1.01 10.66
C ASP A 69 -3.70 -1.79 11.05
N ALA A 70 -3.08 -2.45 10.08
CA ALA A 70 -1.82 -3.17 10.26
C ALA A 70 -0.64 -2.25 10.53
N TYR A 71 -0.63 -1.08 9.89
CA TYR A 71 0.35 -0.04 10.15
C TYR A 71 0.19 0.50 11.57
N LEU A 72 -1.03 0.88 11.95
CA LEU A 72 -1.33 1.41 13.29
C LEU A 72 -1.05 0.40 14.41
N GLY A 73 -1.30 -0.89 14.17
CA GLY A 73 -1.05 -1.95 15.14
C GLY A 73 0.38 -2.51 15.15
N GLY A 74 1.28 -2.03 14.29
CA GLY A 74 2.66 -2.53 14.22
C GLY A 74 2.82 -3.95 13.64
N TRP A 75 1.77 -4.51 13.02
CA TRP A 75 1.77 -5.85 12.40
C TRP A 75 1.81 -5.81 10.86
N LEU A 76 2.16 -4.67 10.27
CA LEU A 76 2.32 -4.52 8.82
C LEU A 76 3.36 -5.48 8.24
N THR A 77 4.53 -5.60 8.87
CA THR A 77 5.62 -6.47 8.39
C THR A 77 5.20 -7.95 8.29
N PRO A 78 4.66 -8.58 9.36
CA PRO A 78 4.20 -9.97 9.26
C PRO A 78 3.03 -10.15 8.29
N LEU A 79 2.13 -9.16 8.15
CA LEU A 79 1.05 -9.20 7.17
C LEU A 79 1.60 -9.26 5.73
N MET A 80 2.55 -8.38 5.40
CA MET A 80 3.18 -8.33 4.07
C MET A 80 3.97 -9.62 3.78
N ALA A 81 4.68 -10.15 4.77
CA ALA A 81 5.40 -11.42 4.64
C ALA A 81 4.43 -12.59 4.38
N GLY A 82 3.34 -12.68 5.16
CA GLY A 82 2.30 -13.69 4.98
C GLY A 82 1.62 -13.61 3.60
N TRP A 83 1.35 -12.38 3.15
CA TRP A 83 0.80 -12.13 1.81
C TRP A 83 1.75 -12.61 0.70
N ALA A 84 3.03 -12.24 0.75
CA ALA A 84 4.02 -12.64 -0.24
C ALA A 84 4.20 -14.18 -0.29
N ILE A 85 4.28 -14.82 0.88
CA ILE A 85 4.36 -16.29 0.98
C ILE A 85 3.10 -16.94 0.39
N GLY A 86 1.91 -16.40 0.69
CA GLY A 86 0.64 -16.88 0.14
C GLY A 86 0.62 -16.84 -1.39
N LEU A 87 1.09 -15.75 -2.00
CA LEU A 87 1.17 -15.63 -3.45
C LEU A 87 2.15 -16.62 -4.09
N VAL A 88 3.30 -16.88 -3.46
CA VAL A 88 4.25 -17.91 -3.92
C VAL A 88 3.61 -19.29 -3.88
N ILE A 89 2.86 -19.62 -2.81
CA ILE A 89 2.13 -20.90 -2.69
C ILE A 89 1.07 -21.02 -3.79
N LEU A 90 0.31 -19.96 -4.05
CA LEU A 90 -0.70 -19.95 -5.12
C LEU A 90 -0.07 -20.09 -6.51
N GLY A 91 1.05 -19.41 -6.76
CA GLY A 91 1.83 -19.56 -8.00
C GLY A 91 2.39 -20.96 -8.18
N LEU A 92 2.87 -21.58 -7.10
CA LEU A 92 3.32 -22.97 -7.10
C LEU A 92 2.17 -23.93 -7.45
N ALA A 93 1.01 -23.77 -6.82
CA ALA A 93 -0.17 -24.58 -7.11
C ALA A 93 -0.63 -24.42 -8.57
N LEU A 94 -0.66 -23.19 -9.07
CA LEU A 94 -0.98 -22.88 -10.47
C LEU A 94 -0.01 -23.57 -11.43
N GLY A 95 1.29 -23.46 -11.18
CA GLY A 95 2.33 -24.08 -12.00
C GLY A 95 2.24 -25.61 -12.00
N LEU A 96 2.00 -26.24 -10.85
CA LEU A 96 1.79 -27.69 -10.75
C LEU A 96 0.56 -28.15 -11.54
N ALA A 97 -0.56 -27.44 -11.41
CA ALA A 97 -1.78 -27.72 -12.17
C ALA A 97 -1.57 -27.54 -13.68
N ALA A 98 -0.91 -26.45 -14.09
CA ALA A 98 -0.58 -26.14 -15.47
C ALA A 98 0.34 -27.20 -16.10
N ARG A 99 1.32 -27.73 -15.35
CA ARG A 99 2.19 -28.83 -15.80
C ARG A 99 1.41 -30.11 -16.03
N ALA A 100 0.58 -30.50 -15.06
CA ALA A 100 -0.25 -31.70 -15.18
C ALA A 100 -1.20 -31.60 -16.38
N ARG A 101 -1.76 -30.40 -16.61
CA ARG A 101 -2.62 -30.11 -17.75
C ARG A 101 -1.89 -30.08 -19.09
N SER A 102 -0.72 -29.43 -19.15
CA SER A 102 0.13 -29.38 -20.34
C SER A 102 0.56 -30.79 -20.78
N ARG A 103 0.86 -31.67 -19.83
CA ARG A 103 1.22 -33.06 -20.15
C ARG A 103 0.03 -33.82 -20.75
N GLU A 104 -1.17 -33.58 -20.25
CA GLU A 104 -2.40 -34.17 -20.83
C GLU A 104 -2.68 -33.63 -22.24
N ALA A 105 -2.54 -32.32 -22.47
CA ALA A 105 -2.84 -31.69 -23.76
C ALA A 105 -1.78 -31.93 -24.83
N PHE A 106 -0.49 -31.88 -24.47
CA PHE A 106 0.63 -31.87 -25.42
C PHE A 106 1.60 -33.05 -25.27
N GLY A 107 1.42 -33.91 -24.26
CA GLY A 107 2.39 -34.96 -23.93
C GLY A 107 3.70 -34.48 -23.29
N ARG A 108 3.88 -33.15 -23.12
CA ARG A 108 5.09 -32.51 -22.60
C ARG A 108 4.77 -31.40 -21.60
N THR A 109 5.71 -31.10 -20.69
CA THR A 109 5.52 -30.13 -19.61
C THR A 109 5.92 -28.70 -19.95
N TRP A 110 6.75 -28.48 -20.99
CA TRP A 110 7.25 -27.15 -21.35
C TRP A 110 6.13 -26.12 -21.61
N PRO A 111 5.04 -26.42 -22.33
CA PRO A 111 3.95 -25.46 -22.56
C PRO A 111 3.19 -25.03 -21.30
N ALA A 112 3.52 -25.53 -20.10
CA ALA A 112 2.90 -25.11 -18.85
C ALA A 112 3.09 -23.63 -18.54
N PHE A 113 4.16 -22.99 -19.04
CA PHE A 113 4.36 -21.54 -18.88
C PHE A 113 3.22 -20.72 -19.51
N ALA A 114 2.49 -21.30 -20.48
CA ALA A 114 1.35 -20.65 -21.11
C ALA A 114 0.25 -20.28 -20.10
N ALA A 115 0.15 -20.98 -18.96
CA ALA A 115 -0.84 -20.66 -17.93
C ALA A 115 -0.62 -19.28 -17.28
N PHE A 116 0.58 -18.70 -17.37
CA PHE A 116 0.89 -17.37 -16.84
C PHE A 116 0.61 -16.25 -17.85
N VAL A 117 0.35 -16.59 -19.12
CA VAL A 117 -0.04 -15.63 -20.16
C VAL A 117 -1.56 -15.74 -20.34
N PRO A 118 -2.36 -14.68 -20.08
CA PRO A 118 -3.82 -14.79 -20.01
C PRO A 118 -4.45 -15.50 -21.22
N LEU A 119 -4.08 -15.10 -22.44
CA LEU A 119 -4.60 -15.69 -23.68
C LEU A 119 -4.13 -17.14 -23.88
N ALA A 120 -2.88 -17.45 -23.55
CA ALA A 120 -2.35 -18.80 -23.71
C ALA A 120 -2.85 -19.76 -22.62
N GLY A 121 -3.18 -19.26 -21.43
CA GLY A 121 -3.81 -20.01 -20.34
C GLY A 121 -5.23 -20.46 -20.72
N ILE A 122 -6.00 -19.58 -21.37
CA ILE A 122 -7.31 -19.93 -21.93
C ILE A 122 -7.16 -21.05 -22.98
N ALA A 123 -6.17 -20.94 -23.88
CA ALA A 123 -5.90 -22.00 -24.85
C ALA A 123 -5.58 -23.35 -24.18
N LEU A 124 -4.82 -23.33 -23.08
CA LEU A 124 -4.48 -24.53 -22.29
C LEU A 124 -5.72 -25.21 -21.68
N VAL A 125 -6.71 -24.41 -21.25
CA VAL A 125 -8.00 -24.92 -20.76
C VAL A 125 -8.80 -25.59 -21.88
N LEU A 126 -8.80 -25.00 -23.09
CA LEU A 126 -9.67 -25.42 -24.18
C LEU A 126 -9.16 -26.66 -24.96
N LEU A 127 -7.85 -26.86 -25.08
CA LEU A 127 -7.26 -27.91 -25.91
C LEU A 127 -7.70 -29.33 -25.52
N PRO A 128 -8.07 -30.23 -26.43
CA PRO A 128 -8.41 -31.61 -26.07
C PRO A 128 -7.20 -32.48 -25.70
N GLY A 129 -7.37 -33.37 -24.72
CA GLY A 129 -6.40 -34.45 -24.44
C GLY A 129 -6.59 -35.65 -25.38
N PRO A 130 -5.54 -36.46 -25.66
CA PRO A 130 -5.62 -37.62 -26.55
C PRO A 130 -6.61 -38.70 -26.08
N GLY A 131 -6.92 -38.75 -24.78
CA GLY A 131 -7.82 -39.74 -24.17
C GLY A 131 -9.27 -39.29 -23.97
N GLU A 132 -9.62 -38.03 -24.25
CA GLU A 132 -10.94 -37.45 -23.90
C GLU A 132 -12.09 -37.80 -24.87
N ARG A 133 -11.90 -38.76 -25.79
CA ARG A 133 -12.90 -39.14 -26.80
C ARG A 133 -14.14 -39.87 -26.25
N THR A 134 -14.21 -40.22 -24.96
CA THR A 134 -15.26 -41.10 -24.40
C THR A 134 -16.12 -40.50 -23.29
N SER A 135 -16.08 -39.19 -23.04
CA SER A 135 -16.96 -38.57 -22.03
C SER A 135 -18.43 -38.75 -22.40
N ARG A 136 -19.22 -39.42 -21.53
CA ARG A 136 -20.67 -39.57 -21.66
C ARG A 136 -21.44 -38.24 -21.55
N TRP A 137 -20.80 -37.20 -21.02
CA TRP A 137 -21.38 -35.87 -20.91
C TRP A 137 -21.14 -35.08 -22.19
N PRO A 138 -22.17 -34.37 -22.71
CA PRO A 138 -22.00 -33.49 -23.84
C PRO A 138 -20.93 -32.45 -23.53
N GLN A 139 -19.84 -32.44 -24.31
CA GLN A 139 -18.70 -31.55 -24.09
C GLN A 139 -19.11 -30.08 -24.03
N TRP A 140 -20.12 -29.69 -24.82
CA TRP A 140 -20.66 -28.32 -24.82
C TRP A 140 -21.19 -27.88 -23.44
N LEU A 141 -21.74 -28.80 -22.63
CA LEU A 141 -22.27 -28.47 -21.30
C LEU A 141 -21.14 -28.17 -20.31
N LEU A 142 -20.07 -28.97 -20.32
CA LEU A 142 -18.90 -28.73 -19.47
C LEU A 142 -18.18 -27.44 -19.86
N THR A 143 -18.09 -27.17 -21.17
CA THR A 143 -17.55 -25.90 -21.67
C THR A 143 -18.44 -24.73 -21.26
N ALA A 144 -19.77 -24.86 -21.36
CA ALA A 144 -20.70 -23.83 -20.93
C ALA A 144 -20.61 -23.55 -19.42
N ILE A 145 -20.54 -24.58 -18.57
CA ILE A 145 -20.34 -24.42 -17.12
C ILE A 145 -19.00 -23.75 -16.82
N GLY A 146 -17.93 -24.13 -17.52
CA GLY A 146 -16.62 -23.50 -17.36
C GLY A 146 -16.62 -22.02 -17.76
N ILE A 147 -17.27 -21.67 -18.87
CA ILE A 147 -17.40 -20.29 -19.33
C ILE A 147 -18.29 -19.49 -18.39
N LEU A 148 -19.48 -19.98 -18.04
CA LEU A 148 -20.41 -19.30 -17.13
C LEU A 148 -19.80 -19.13 -15.73
N GLY A 149 -19.12 -20.16 -15.23
CA GLY A 149 -18.38 -20.11 -13.97
C GLY A 149 -17.24 -19.10 -14.01
N GLY A 150 -16.46 -19.09 -15.10
CA GLY A 150 -15.37 -18.13 -15.28
C GLY A 150 -15.86 -16.68 -15.42
N VAL A 151 -16.89 -16.44 -16.22
CA VAL A 151 -17.51 -15.13 -16.41
C VAL A 151 -18.18 -14.65 -15.12
N GLY A 152 -18.93 -15.51 -14.43
CA GLY A 152 -19.56 -15.19 -13.16
C GLY A 152 -18.53 -14.86 -12.08
N TYR A 153 -17.44 -15.64 -12.02
CA TYR A 153 -16.33 -15.38 -11.12
C TYR A 153 -15.61 -14.07 -11.44
N ALA A 154 -15.32 -13.79 -12.71
CA ALA A 154 -14.73 -12.53 -13.13
C ALA A 154 -15.64 -11.32 -12.83
N GLY A 155 -16.96 -11.47 -13.05
CA GLY A 155 -17.95 -10.45 -12.69
C GLY A 155 -17.97 -10.16 -11.20
N LEU A 156 -17.97 -11.21 -10.36
CA LEU A 156 -17.86 -11.06 -8.90
C LEU A 156 -16.55 -10.40 -8.48
N ALA A 157 -15.42 -10.78 -9.11
CA ALA A 157 -14.12 -10.16 -8.85
C ALA A 157 -14.12 -8.66 -9.16
N VAL A 158 -14.69 -8.27 -10.31
CA VAL A 158 -14.83 -6.87 -10.72
C VAL A 158 -15.74 -6.10 -9.77
N LEU A 159 -16.89 -6.65 -9.38
CA LEU A 159 -17.79 -6.04 -8.42
C LEU A 159 -17.12 -5.83 -7.05
N TRP A 160 -16.38 -6.83 -6.59
CA TRP A 160 -15.65 -6.78 -5.32
C TRP A 160 -14.55 -5.72 -5.37
N PHE A 161 -13.74 -5.70 -6.43
CA PHE A 161 -12.73 -4.66 -6.65
C PHE A 161 -13.33 -3.26 -6.74
N TYR A 162 -14.43 -3.10 -7.49
CA TYR A 162 -15.14 -1.83 -7.63
C TYR A 162 -15.68 -1.31 -6.30
N SER A 163 -16.30 -2.18 -5.48
CA SER A 163 -16.82 -1.79 -4.16
C SER A 163 -15.70 -1.32 -3.22
N GLY A 164 -14.55 -2.00 -3.21
CA GLY A 164 -13.40 -1.57 -2.42
C GLY A 164 -12.84 -0.25 -2.92
N PHE A 165 -12.63 -0.12 -4.24
CA PHE A 165 -12.13 1.12 -4.84
C PHE A 165 -13.02 2.32 -4.50
N MET A 166 -14.34 2.17 -4.61
CA MET A 166 -15.29 3.22 -4.24
C MET A 166 -15.23 3.55 -2.74
N ALA A 167 -15.14 2.55 -1.85
CA ALA A 167 -14.98 2.80 -0.42
C ALA A 167 -13.70 3.59 -0.09
N ARG A 168 -12.60 3.34 -0.83
CA ARG A 168 -11.36 4.12 -0.69
C ARG A 168 -11.49 5.55 -1.19
N GLN A 169 -12.14 5.73 -2.35
CA GLN A 169 -12.44 7.05 -2.89
C GLN A 169 -13.29 7.86 -1.92
N ASP A 170 -14.32 7.24 -1.32
CA ASP A 170 -15.17 7.88 -0.31
C ASP A 170 -14.38 8.25 0.95
N PHE A 171 -13.47 7.39 1.42
CA PHE A 171 -12.60 7.70 2.56
C PHE A 171 -11.67 8.88 2.26
N ILE A 172 -11.02 8.89 1.09
CA ILE A 172 -10.15 9.98 0.66
C ILE A 172 -10.96 11.28 0.50
N ALA A 173 -12.12 11.21 -0.14
CA ALA A 173 -13.00 12.35 -0.35
C ALA A 173 -13.52 12.92 0.97
N ARG A 174 -13.93 12.06 1.92
CA ARG A 174 -14.34 12.49 3.27
C ARG A 174 -13.19 13.15 4.01
N ASN A 175 -12.01 12.54 4.04
CA ASN A 175 -10.84 13.13 4.69
C ASN A 175 -10.44 14.47 4.07
N GLN A 176 -10.48 14.59 2.74
CA GLN A 176 -10.20 15.86 2.05
C GLN A 176 -11.26 16.92 2.36
N THR A 177 -12.54 16.53 2.41
CA THR A 177 -13.64 17.46 2.72
C THR A 177 -13.57 17.91 4.17
N GLU A 178 -13.33 17.00 5.11
CA GLU A 178 -13.14 17.31 6.53
C GLU A 178 -11.91 18.19 6.74
N GLN A 179 -10.79 17.89 6.08
CA GLN A 179 -9.58 18.72 6.14
C GLN A 179 -9.83 20.12 5.55
N ALA A 180 -10.53 20.22 4.41
CA ALA A 180 -10.88 21.52 3.81
C ALA A 180 -11.82 22.33 4.72
N LEU A 181 -12.80 21.68 5.35
CA LEU A 181 -13.70 22.30 6.33
C LEU A 181 -12.94 22.76 7.58
N GLN A 182 -12.00 21.96 8.08
CA GLN A 182 -11.14 22.33 9.22
C GLN A 182 -10.27 23.54 8.88
N LEU A 183 -9.63 23.55 7.71
CA LEU A 183 -8.80 24.68 7.24
C LEU A 183 -9.63 25.95 7.04
N ALA A 184 -10.84 25.83 6.46
CA ALA A 184 -11.75 26.96 6.29
C ALA A 184 -12.20 27.52 7.64
N ASN A 185 -12.53 26.66 8.61
CA ASN A 185 -12.89 27.06 9.96
C ASN A 185 -11.73 27.77 10.67
N VAL A 186 -10.50 27.25 10.56
CA VAL A 186 -9.31 27.90 11.13
C VAL A 186 -9.04 29.24 10.46
N SER A 187 -9.14 29.34 9.13
CA SER A 187 -8.97 30.62 8.42
C SER A 187 -9.96 31.66 8.91
N LEU A 188 -11.24 31.28 9.05
CA LEU A 188 -12.29 32.18 9.54
C LEU A 188 -12.00 32.64 10.98
N GLN A 189 -11.52 31.75 11.85
CA GLN A 189 -11.10 32.13 13.21
C GLN A 189 -9.91 33.08 13.22
N ILE A 190 -8.93 32.90 12.31
CA ILE A 190 -7.80 33.84 12.18
C ILE A 190 -8.30 35.20 11.70
N ASP A 191 -9.23 35.23 10.75
CA ASP A 191 -9.77 36.48 10.20
C ASP A 191 -10.64 37.23 11.22
N GLU A 192 -11.39 36.52 12.08
CA GLU A 192 -12.25 37.12 13.10
C GLU A 192 -11.50 37.51 14.39
N ARG A 193 -10.63 36.63 14.90
CA ARG A 193 -9.96 36.81 16.21
C ARG A 193 -8.53 37.34 16.08
N GLY A 194 -7.98 37.33 14.88
CA GLY A 194 -6.58 37.63 14.62
C GLY A 194 -5.67 36.42 14.84
N LEU A 195 -4.56 36.39 14.09
CA LEU A 195 -3.57 35.30 14.13
C LEU A 195 -3.07 35.00 15.54
N HIS A 196 -2.72 36.04 16.32
CA HIS A 196 -2.15 35.91 17.66
C HIS A 196 -3.08 35.15 18.62
N ALA A 197 -4.39 35.44 18.57
CA ALA A 197 -5.35 34.80 19.46
C ALA A 197 -5.47 33.30 19.17
N VAL A 198 -5.47 32.94 17.89
CA VAL A 198 -5.55 31.55 17.43
C VAL A 198 -4.27 30.79 17.75
N THR A 199 -3.09 31.36 17.52
CA THR A 199 -1.81 30.71 17.84
C THR A 199 -1.64 30.52 19.34
N ASP A 200 -2.05 31.49 20.17
CA ASP A 200 -2.07 31.35 21.63
C ASP A 200 -3.06 30.29 22.10
N GLU A 201 -4.22 30.16 21.44
CA GLU A 201 -5.20 29.12 21.74
C GLU A 201 -4.63 27.73 21.41
N ILE A 202 -3.93 27.58 20.29
CA ILE A 202 -3.26 26.33 19.91
C ILE A 202 -2.18 25.96 20.93
N ALA A 203 -1.29 26.90 21.27
CA ALA A 203 -0.25 26.70 22.27
C ALA A 203 -0.83 26.29 23.64
N ARG A 204 -1.92 26.95 24.09
CA ARG A 204 -2.59 26.61 25.36
C ARG A 204 -3.39 25.32 25.32
N SER A 205 -3.89 24.93 24.14
CA SER A 205 -4.65 23.68 23.96
C SER A 205 -3.75 22.44 23.96
N PHE A 206 -2.46 22.63 23.69
CA PHE A 206 -1.48 21.55 23.66
C PHE A 206 -1.31 20.93 25.05
N ARG A 207 -1.50 19.61 25.13
CA ARG A 207 -1.37 18.85 26.39
C ARG A 207 -0.32 17.75 26.27
N GLY A 208 0.89 18.10 26.70
CA GLY A 208 1.95 17.16 27.08
C GLY A 208 2.83 16.70 25.92
N PRO A 209 3.85 15.87 26.21
CA PRO A 209 4.65 15.26 25.16
C PRO A 209 3.80 14.34 24.29
N VAL A 210 3.78 14.57 22.98
CA VAL A 210 3.09 13.73 21.99
C VAL A 210 4.13 13.01 21.14
N PRO A 211 4.16 11.67 21.10
CA PRO A 211 5.06 10.95 20.22
C PRO A 211 4.69 11.23 18.75
N VAL A 212 5.64 11.76 17.99
CA VAL A 212 5.50 12.01 16.55
C VAL A 212 5.95 10.78 15.76
N ASP A 213 7.06 10.20 16.18
CA ASP A 213 7.64 8.99 15.62
C ASP A 213 8.41 8.22 16.73
N PRO A 214 8.99 7.03 16.44
CA PRO A 214 9.68 6.23 17.46
C PRO A 214 10.87 6.91 18.14
N TYR A 215 11.39 8.02 17.58
CA TYR A 215 12.57 8.71 18.05
C TYR A 215 12.32 10.16 18.42
N THR A 216 11.14 10.72 18.11
CA THR A 216 10.82 12.15 18.27
C THR A 216 9.49 12.33 18.98
N GLU A 217 9.48 13.19 19.99
CA GLU A 217 8.31 13.60 20.75
C GLU A 217 8.17 15.12 20.66
N LEU A 218 6.98 15.62 20.36
CA LEU A 218 6.65 17.04 20.48
C LEU A 218 6.41 17.32 21.96
N VAL A 219 7.28 18.08 22.60
CA VAL A 219 7.27 18.33 24.05
C VAL A 219 6.45 19.55 24.42
N GLU A 220 6.54 20.60 23.61
CA GLU A 220 5.92 21.89 23.89
C GLU A 220 5.56 22.63 22.59
N VAL A 221 4.49 23.42 22.67
CA VAL A 221 4.10 24.36 21.63
C VAL A 221 3.92 25.71 22.29
N THR A 222 4.73 26.69 21.89
CA THR A 222 4.67 28.06 22.39
C THR A 222 4.30 29.02 21.26
N ALA A 223 3.59 30.09 21.60
CA ALA A 223 3.25 31.15 20.66
C ALA A 223 3.79 32.48 21.21
N GLU A 224 4.62 33.15 20.42
CA GLU A 224 5.23 34.44 20.75
C GLU A 224 4.93 35.42 19.60
N GLY A 225 3.84 36.18 19.73
CA GLY A 225 3.46 37.18 18.73
C GLY A 225 2.94 36.55 17.44
N ARG A 226 3.80 36.49 16.41
CA ARG A 226 3.53 35.84 15.12
C ARG A 226 4.30 34.53 14.95
N THR A 227 5.15 34.18 15.90
CA THR A 227 5.98 32.98 15.82
C THR A 227 5.31 31.87 16.60
N VAL A 228 5.06 30.74 15.94
CA VAL A 228 4.63 29.50 16.61
C VAL A 228 5.85 28.59 16.68
N ARG A 229 6.27 28.27 17.89
CA ARG A 229 7.44 27.45 18.16
C ARG A 229 7.01 26.07 18.65
N TYR A 230 7.51 25.05 17.96
CA TYR A 230 7.33 23.64 18.29
C TYR A 230 8.66 23.09 18.82
N ASP A 231 8.68 22.68 20.08
CA ASP A 231 9.86 22.10 20.72
C ASP A 231 9.73 20.58 20.72
N TYR A 232 10.62 19.92 19.99
CA TYR A 232 10.72 18.47 19.87
C TYR A 232 11.88 17.95 20.71
N ALA A 233 11.67 16.87 21.43
CA ALA A 233 12.73 16.08 22.03
C ALA A 233 12.97 14.83 21.18
N TYR A 234 14.23 14.53 20.88
CA TYR A 234 14.58 13.33 20.14
C TYR A 234 15.61 12.45 20.85
N GLU A 235 15.54 11.14 20.60
CA GLU A 235 16.48 10.14 21.11
C GLU A 235 16.86 9.19 20.00
N LEU A 236 18.12 9.30 19.54
CA LEU A 236 18.65 8.44 18.49
C LEU A 236 19.20 7.12 19.06
N PRO A 237 19.12 6.02 18.30
CA PRO A 237 19.85 4.80 18.62
C PRO A 237 21.36 5.06 18.75
N GLN A 238 22.06 4.28 19.58
CA GLN A 238 23.51 4.39 19.71
C GLN A 238 24.22 4.28 18.35
N GLY A 239 25.07 5.25 18.04
CA GLY A 239 25.82 5.32 16.78
C GLY A 239 25.08 5.98 15.62
N ALA A 240 23.79 6.31 15.77
CA ALA A 240 23.09 7.14 14.80
C ALA A 240 23.39 8.63 15.05
N PHE A 241 23.66 9.36 13.97
CA PHE A 241 23.89 10.80 13.99
C PHE A 241 22.84 11.48 13.12
N LEU A 242 22.29 12.60 13.62
CA LEU A 242 21.43 13.44 12.82
C LEU A 242 22.28 14.33 11.93
N ASN A 243 22.07 14.30 10.62
CA ASN A 243 22.64 15.30 9.73
C ASN A 243 21.75 16.56 9.78
N PRO A 244 22.22 17.68 10.34
CA PRO A 244 21.40 18.88 10.55
C PRO A 244 20.92 19.49 9.22
N ASP A 245 21.72 19.41 8.15
CA ASP A 245 21.34 19.96 6.85
C ASP A 245 20.22 19.13 6.22
N ALA A 246 20.35 17.80 6.26
CA ALA A 246 19.32 16.90 5.76
C ALA A 246 18.01 17.04 6.55
N MET A 247 18.11 17.22 7.86
CA MET A 247 16.96 17.49 8.72
C MET A 247 16.31 18.82 8.36
N THR A 248 17.10 19.87 8.18
CA THR A 248 16.62 21.21 7.82
C THR A 248 15.82 21.16 6.52
N VAL A 249 16.38 20.58 5.47
CA VAL A 249 15.69 20.41 4.17
C VAL A 249 14.40 19.62 4.33
N GLN A 250 14.43 18.51 5.08
CA GLN A 250 13.24 17.68 5.26
C GLN A 250 12.13 18.38 6.05
N MET A 251 12.46 19.04 7.16
CA MET A 251 11.47 19.72 8.00
C MET A 251 10.92 20.98 7.36
N HIS A 252 11.76 21.69 6.60
CA HIS A 252 11.34 22.78 5.76
C HIS A 252 10.30 22.30 4.74
N HIS A 253 10.62 21.24 3.99
CA HIS A 253 9.69 20.65 3.02
C HIS A 253 8.38 20.17 3.67
N ALA A 254 8.46 19.48 4.81
CA ALA A 254 7.28 19.03 5.54
C ALA A 254 6.40 20.19 6.03
N THR A 255 7.00 21.30 6.46
CA THR A 255 6.30 22.50 6.92
C THR A 255 5.60 23.22 5.76
N CYS A 256 6.24 23.28 4.58
CA CYS A 256 5.66 23.87 3.38
C CYS A 256 4.53 23.03 2.76
N LEU A 257 4.56 21.70 2.95
CA LEU A 257 3.52 20.79 2.46
C LEU A 257 2.33 20.66 3.40
N ASP A 258 2.47 21.01 4.68
CA ASP A 258 1.37 20.97 5.64
C ASP A 258 0.36 22.11 5.35
N PRO A 259 -0.90 21.80 4.99
CA PRO A 259 -1.87 22.83 4.60
C PRO A 259 -2.21 23.81 5.73
N LEU A 260 -2.16 23.37 6.99
CA LEU A 260 -2.50 24.20 8.15
C LEU A 260 -1.35 25.15 8.48
N LEU A 261 -0.12 24.65 8.50
CA LEU A 261 1.07 25.49 8.74
C LEU A 261 1.25 26.49 7.59
N ARG A 262 1.00 26.07 6.35
CA ARG A 262 0.99 26.96 5.20
C ARG A 262 -0.07 28.06 5.34
N LEU A 263 -1.29 27.72 5.76
CA LEU A 263 -2.33 28.71 6.04
C LEU A 263 -1.87 29.74 7.09
N PHE A 264 -1.22 29.30 8.18
CA PHE A 264 -0.66 30.23 9.17
C PHE A 264 0.40 31.16 8.56
N MET A 265 1.32 30.62 7.76
CA MET A 265 2.36 31.42 7.09
C MET A 265 1.77 32.40 6.07
N GLU A 266 0.74 32.01 5.32
CA GLU A 266 -0.01 32.89 4.42
C GLU A 266 -0.70 34.05 5.17
N LYS A 267 -1.08 33.82 6.43
CA LYS A 267 -1.61 34.85 7.34
C LYS A 267 -0.50 35.62 8.08
N GLY A 268 0.76 35.39 7.75
CA GLY A 268 1.92 36.12 8.27
C GLY A 268 2.56 35.53 9.54
N ALA A 269 2.29 34.26 9.85
CA ALA A 269 2.99 33.55 10.91
C ALA A 269 4.40 33.11 10.50
N THR A 270 5.27 32.94 11.48
CA THR A 270 6.56 32.28 11.35
C THR A 270 6.51 30.96 12.10
N ILE A 271 6.92 29.87 11.46
CA ILE A 271 6.96 28.55 12.10
C ILE A 271 8.40 28.26 12.53
N GLU A 272 8.61 28.09 13.83
CA GLU A 272 9.90 27.72 14.42
C GLU A 272 9.81 26.28 14.94
N ARG A 273 10.74 25.43 14.56
CA ARG A 273 10.86 24.06 15.09
C ARG A 273 12.21 23.91 15.75
N ARG A 274 12.22 23.59 17.04
CA ARG A 274 13.43 23.32 17.81
C ARG A 274 13.51 21.84 18.12
N PHE A 275 14.65 21.24 17.86
CA PHE A 275 14.90 19.84 18.13
C PHE A 275 16.01 19.73 19.16
N HIS A 276 15.70 19.18 20.32
CA HIS A 276 16.62 19.01 21.43
C HIS A 276 16.88 17.53 21.67
N ALA A 277 18.14 17.13 21.78
CA ALA A 277 18.46 15.76 22.17
C ALA A 277 18.07 15.52 23.64
N LYS A 278 17.42 14.39 23.97
CA LYS A 278 17.05 14.07 25.37
C LYS A 278 18.26 13.96 26.31
N ARG A 279 19.45 13.64 25.77
CA ARG A 279 20.66 13.36 26.55
C ARG A 279 21.80 14.36 26.34
N ASP A 280 21.73 15.20 25.30
CA ASP A 280 22.79 16.14 24.92
C ASP A 280 22.24 17.56 24.80
N PHE A 281 23.09 18.57 25.01
CA PHE A 281 22.73 19.98 24.84
C PHE A 281 22.70 20.45 23.37
N HIS A 282 22.68 19.51 22.42
CA HIS A 282 22.57 19.84 21.00
C HIS A 282 21.13 20.19 20.67
N SER A 283 20.94 21.41 20.13
CA SER A 283 19.68 21.87 19.59
C SER A 283 19.82 22.30 18.13
N VAL A 284 18.84 21.95 17.32
CA VAL A 284 18.72 22.43 15.93
C VAL A 284 17.44 23.27 15.85
N THR A 285 17.56 24.52 15.45
CA THR A 285 16.42 25.43 15.27
C THR A 285 16.20 25.66 13.78
N ILE A 286 14.99 25.39 13.31
CA ILE A 286 14.59 25.55 11.92
C ILE A 286 13.46 26.57 11.91
N VAL A 287 13.69 27.70 11.25
CA VAL A 287 12.68 28.74 11.05
C VAL A 287 12.20 28.64 9.62
N THR A 288 10.89 28.66 9.42
CA THR A 288 10.27 28.58 8.11
C THR A 288 9.24 29.69 7.97
N THR A 289 9.37 30.44 6.88
CA THR A 289 8.46 31.51 6.48
C THR A 289 7.82 31.16 5.12
N LEU A 290 6.83 31.96 4.72
CA LEU A 290 6.18 31.79 3.41
C LEU A 290 7.16 31.98 2.24
N GLU A 291 8.13 32.89 2.38
CA GLU A 291 9.12 33.19 1.34
C GLU A 291 9.99 31.96 1.06
N ASP A 292 10.40 31.26 2.12
CA ASP A 292 11.23 30.06 2.00
C ASP A 292 10.49 28.93 1.25
N CYS A 293 9.17 28.82 1.44
CA CYS A 293 8.32 27.86 0.73
C CYS A 293 8.12 28.19 -0.76
N SER A 294 8.22 29.47 -1.15
CA SER A 294 8.04 29.89 -2.55
C SER A 294 9.29 29.67 -3.42
N SER A 295 10.48 29.63 -2.80
CA SER A 295 11.76 29.53 -3.51
C SER A 295 12.12 28.11 -3.99
N ASN A 296 11.41 27.09 -3.50
CA ASN A 296 11.71 25.67 -3.72
C ASN A 296 10.63 24.91 -4.52
N LEU A 297 9.63 25.63 -5.06
CA LEU A 297 8.61 25.10 -5.97
C LEU A 297 8.95 25.48 -7.42
#